data_AF-A0A1Q7BC18-F1
#
_entry.id   AF-A0A1Q7BC18-F1
#
_cell.length_a   1.000
_cell.length_b   1.000
_cell.length_c   1.000
_cell.angle_alpha   90.00
_cell.angle_beta   90.00
_cell.angle_gamma   90.00
#
_symmetry.space_group_name_H-M   'P 1'
#
loop_
_entity.id
_entity.type
_entity.pdbx_description
1 polymer ?
#
loop_
_entity_poly.entity_id
_entity_poly.type
_entity_poly.pdbx_seq_one_letter_code
_entity_poly.pdbx_strand_id
1 'polypeptide(L)' 'MKINWRDVLKFLSGAFFVTAGASWYFSWLGMSVPFPFFGFSAMTPEFLFYRGFIHFALFLICLYFGFIRK' A
#
# COMPACT_ATOMS: atom_id res chain seq x y z
N MET A 1 22.66 0.09 17.12
CA MET A 1 21.99 -0.92 16.26
C MET A 1 22.10 -0.43 14.81
N LYS A 2 22.71 -1.18 13.88
CA LYS A 2 22.70 -0.81 12.45
C LYS A 2 21.43 -1.38 11.81
N ILE A 3 20.62 -0.53 11.21
CA ILE A 3 19.42 -0.95 10.48
C ILE A 3 19.86 -1.52 9.12
N ASN A 4 19.45 -2.75 8.82
CA ASN A 4 19.62 -3.32 7.49
C ASN A 4 18.51 -2.80 6.57
N TRP A 5 18.81 -1.73 5.82
CA TRP A 5 17.87 -1.10 4.90
C TRP A 5 17.29 -2.06 3.86
N ARG A 6 18.04 -3.10 3.45
CA ARG A 6 17.55 -4.08 2.49
C ARG A 6 16.41 -4.92 3.07
N ASP A 7 16.53 -5.32 4.33
CA ASP A 7 15.47 -6.10 4.99
C ASP A 7 14.24 -5.23 5.29
N VAL A 8 14.44 -3.95 5.59
CA VAL A 8 13.36 -2.96 5.68
C VAL A 8 12.61 -2.85 4.35
N LEU A 9 13.32 -2.75 3.22
CA LEU A 9 12.71 -2.66 1.90
C LEU A 9 11.96 -3.94 1.51
N LYS A 10 12.49 -5.12 1.85
CA LYS A 10 11.78 -6.39 1.65
C LYS A 10 10.47 -6.43 2.44
N PHE A 11 10.51 -6.05 3.72
CA PHE A 11 9.30 -5.95 4.55
C PHE A 11 8.28 -4.96 3.98
N LEU A 12 8.74 -3.75 3.64
CA LEU A 12 7.89 -2.71 3.06
C LEU A 12 7.26 -3.13 1.74
N SER A 13 7.97 -3.88 0.89
CA SER A 13 7.40 -4.39 -0.36
C SER A 13 6.15 -5.24 -0.11
N GLY A 14 6.18 -6.14 0.88
CA GLY A 14 5.02 -6.94 1.26
C GLY A 14 3.88 -6.08 1.82
N ALA A 15 4.20 -5.14 2.71
CA ALA A 15 3.20 -4.24 3.30
C ALA A 15 2.49 -3.39 2.24
N PHE A 16 3.24 -2.83 1.28
CA PHE A 16 2.70 -2.05 0.18
C PHE A 16 1.88 -2.89 -0.79
N PHE A 17 2.31 -4.12 -1.08
CA PHE A 17 1.55 -5.04 -1.95
C PHE A 17 0.18 -5.37 -1.38
N VAL A 18 0.13 -5.77 -0.10
CA VAL A 18 -1.15 -6.08 0.59
C VAL A 18 -2.05 -4.85 0.65
N THR A 19 -1.48 -3.68 0.96
CA THR A 19 -2.26 -2.44 1.04
C THR A 19 -2.82 -2.02 -0.32
N ALA A 20 -2.03 -2.14 -1.39
CA ALA A 20 -2.47 -1.87 -2.75
C ALA A 20 -3.61 -2.81 -3.16
N GLY A 21 -3.44 -4.12 -2.93
CA GLY A 21 -4.44 -5.13 -3.22
C GLY A 21 -5.76 -4.88 -2.47
N ALA A 22 -5.70 -4.63 -1.16
CA ALA A 22 -6.90 -4.34 -0.37
C ALA A 22 -7.60 -3.06 -0.86
N SER A 23 -6.84 -2.00 -1.13
CA SER A 23 -7.37 -0.73 -1.65
C SER A 23 -8.07 -0.88 -2.99
N TRP A 24 -7.43 -1.56 -3.95
CA TRP A 24 -8.06 -1.80 -5.25
C TRP A 24 -9.24 -2.76 -5.17
N TYR A 25 -9.17 -3.78 -4.32
CA TYR A 25 -10.30 -4.69 -4.11
C TYR A 25 -11.55 -3.95 -3.61
N PHE A 26 -11.39 -3.09 -2.59
CA PHE A 26 -12.51 -2.30 -2.07
C PHE A 26 -13.01 -1.26 -3.06
N SER A 27 -12.10 -0.63 -3.81
CA SER A 27 -12.44 0.29 -4.89
C SER A 27 -13.27 -0.39 -5.99
N TRP A 28 -12.84 -1.58 -6.43
CA TRP A 28 -13.51 -2.38 -7.46
C TRP A 28 -14.93 -2.77 -7.04
N LEU A 29 -15.12 -3.09 -5.75
CA LEU A 29 -16.43 -3.40 -5.18
C LEU A 29 -17.30 -2.17 -4.92
N GLY A 30 -16.82 -0.96 -5.21
CA GLY A 30 -17.54 0.28 -4.92
C GLY A 30 -17.79 0.49 -3.42
N MET A 31 -17.02 -0.17 -2.55
CA MET A 31 -17.23 -0.14 -1.11
C MET A 31 -16.51 1.04 -0.48
N SER A 32 -17.27 1.86 0.24
CA SER A 32 -16.72 2.89 1.10
C SER A 32 -16.21 2.26 2.38
N VAL A 33 -14.92 2.39 2.66
CA VAL A 33 -14.31 1.83 3.88
C VAL A 33 -14.39 2.87 4.99
N PRO A 34 -15.06 2.58 6.12
CA PRO A 34 -15.10 3.52 7.24
C PRO A 34 -13.68 3.75 7.75
N PHE A 35 -13.28 5.01 7.83
CA PHE A 35 -11.97 5.38 8.36
C PHE A 35 -12.13 5.87 9.80
N PRO A 36 -11.82 5.03 10.81
CA PRO A 36 -12.22 5.28 12.19
C PRO A 36 -11.48 6.46 12.86
N PHE A 37 -10.43 7.01 12.24
CA PHE A 37 -9.57 8.01 12.88
C PHE A 37 -9.98 9.47 12.64
N PHE A 38 -10.87 9.77 11.69
CA PHE A 38 -11.17 11.17 11.31
C PHE A 38 -12.65 11.56 11.36
N GLY A 39 -13.45 10.90 12.20
CA GLY A 39 -14.76 11.37 12.65
C GLY A 39 -15.90 11.39 11.63
N PHE A 40 -15.69 11.66 10.34
CA PHE A 40 -16.82 11.94 9.43
C PHE A 40 -16.71 11.52 7.95
N SER A 41 -15.68 10.80 7.49
CA SER A 41 -15.60 10.46 6.06
C SER A 41 -15.16 9.02 5.83
N ALA A 42 -16.07 8.20 5.31
CA ALA A 42 -15.69 6.92 4.72
C ALA A 42 -14.75 7.18 3.52
N MET A 43 -13.73 6.35 3.36
CA MET A 43 -12.87 6.40 2.18
C MET A 43 -13.67 6.02 0.96
N THR A 44 -13.83 6.96 0.03
CA THR A 44 -14.55 6.70 -1.21
C THR A 44 -13.82 5.69 -2.09
N PRO A 45 -14.55 4.94 -2.95
CA PRO A 45 -13.94 4.00 -3.88
C PRO A 45 -12.88 4.65 -4.79
N GLU A 46 -13.09 5.89 -5.20
CA GLU A 46 -12.14 6.67 -6.00
C GLU A 46 -10.85 6.96 -5.23
N PHE A 47 -10.96 7.38 -3.96
CA PHE A 47 -9.80 7.57 -3.10
C PHE A 47 -9.02 6.27 -2.91
N LEU A 48 -9.74 5.15 -2.71
CA LEU A 48 -9.12 3.82 -2.60
C LEU A 48 -8.42 3.40 -3.88
N PHE A 49 -8.93 3.78 -5.06
CA PHE A 49 -8.27 3.53 -6.34
C PHE A 49 -6.90 4.21 -6.40
N TYR A 50 -6.86 5.53 -6.15
CA TYR A 50 -5.62 6.31 -6.17
C TYR A 50 -4.65 5.84 -5.09
N ARG A 51 -5.15 5.53 -3.89
CA ARG A 51 -4.33 4.99 -2.80
C ARG A 51 -3.70 3.66 -3.20
N GLY A 52 -4.47 2.77 -3.82
CA GLY A 52 -3.98 1.49 -4.33
C GLY A 52 -2.85 1.68 -5.34
N PHE A 53 -3.01 2.62 -6.27
CA PHE A 53 -2.00 2.93 -7.29
C PHE A 53 -0.69 3.44 -6.69
N ILE A 54 -0.76 4.36 -5.72
CA ILE A 54 0.42 4.88 -5.01
C ILE A 54 1.15 3.75 -4.26
N HIS A 55 0.41 2.91 -3.53
CA HIS A 55 1.01 1.80 -2.80
C HIS A 55 1.59 0.75 -3.74
N PHE A 56 0.98 0.53 -4.90
CA PHE A 56 1.53 -0.38 -5.90
C PHE A 56 2.84 0.14 -6.50
N ALA A 57 2.95 1.44 -6.78
CA ALA A 57 4.21 2.04 -7.22
C ALA A 57 5.31 1.90 -6.15
N LEU A 58 4.98 2.15 -4.87
CA LEU A 58 5.90 1.94 -3.75
C LEU A 58 6.30 0.47 -3.59
N PHE A 59 5.36 -0.46 -3.77
CA PHE A 59 5.65 -1.89 -3.82
C PHE A 59 6.71 -2.19 -4.89
N LEU A 60 6.54 -1.73 -6.13
CA LEU A 60 7.50 -1.98 -7.21
C LEU A 60 8.89 -1.41 -6.89
N ILE A 61 8.95 -0.20 -6.33
CA ILE A 61 10.20 0.43 -5.90
C ILE A 61 10.87 -0.42 -4.81
N CYS A 62 10.15 -0.76 -3.73
CA CYS A 62 10.68 -1.55 -2.62
C CYS A 62 11.04 -2.98 -3.03
N LEU A 63 10.26 -3.61 -3.91
CA LEU A 63 10.55 -4.92 -4.47
C LEU A 63 11.86 -4.90 -5.25
N TYR A 64 12.02 -3.89 -6.12
CA TYR A 64 13.23 -3.72 -6.92
C TYR A 64 14.46 -3.54 -6.03
N PHE A 65 14.43 -2.60 -5.07
CA PHE A 65 15.59 -2.34 -4.22
C PHE A 65 15.83 -3.42 -3.14
N GLY A 66 14.78 -4.09 -2.66
CA GLY A 66 14.87 -5.11 -1.61
C GLY A 66 15.34 -6.47 -2.12
N PHE A 67 14.85 -6.90 -3.29
CA PHE A 67 15.07 -8.24 -3.83
C PHE A 67 15.90 -8.26 -5.12
N ILE A 68 15.61 -7.38 -6.08
CA ILE A 68 16.16 -7.48 -7.44
C ILE A 68 17.54 -6.84 -7.53
N ARG A 69 17.68 -5.61 -7.03
CA ARG A 69 18.95 -4.88 -7.00
C ARG A 69 19.87 -5.53 -5.96
N LYS A 70 21.10 -5.83 -6.39
CA LYS A 70 22.13 -6.46 -5.54
C LYS A 70 22.63 -5.53 -4.46
#